data_AF-M4C4J9-F1
#
_entry.id   AF-M4C4J9-F1
#
_cell.length_a   1.000
_cell.length_b   1.000
_cell.length_c   1.000
_cell.angle_alpha   90.00
_cell.angle_beta   90.00
_cell.angle_gamma   90.00
#
_symmetry.space_group_name_H-M   'P 1'
#
loop_
_entity.id
_entity.type
_entity.pdbx_description
1 polymer ?
#
loop_
_entity_poly.entity_id
_entity_poly.type
_entity_poly.pdbx_seq_one_letter_code
_entity_poly.pdbx_strand_id
1 'polypeptide(L)'
;MANDPLTAVQDLQGVVTALAPTIRPQVLPKGVTYGLDLFLSLCKTEEQRQTLVELVYQSQPIDGRDRTLSTTHQEDEEKTDQEGEDDGEYWEPQVIGTFDVANRVFALQKVQWMHERDAVVHELARFMELQLENPLVSQKVVQYFLHANGYAADDVMVAQRCFSAAFALQTLLRLSRLLRIRMSQRFLRRYCCWLLLLRRTRKWQRLW
;
A
#
# COMPACT_ATOMS: atom_id res chain seq x y z
N MET A 1 -28.10 12.56 18.52
CA MET A 1 -26.68 12.69 18.91
C MET A 1 -25.93 13.07 17.65
N ALA A 2 -25.30 14.24 17.58
CA ALA A 2 -24.56 14.64 16.39
C ALA A 2 -23.32 13.74 16.29
N ASN A 3 -23.29 12.86 15.28
CA ASN A 3 -22.21 11.90 15.05
C ASN A 3 -20.87 12.65 14.94
N ASP A 4 -19.98 12.46 15.90
CA ASP A 4 -18.60 12.94 15.80
C ASP A 4 -17.97 12.26 14.57
N PRO A 5 -17.49 13.02 13.57
CA PRO A 5 -16.85 12.45 12.38
C PRO A 5 -15.68 11.52 12.74
N LEU A 6 -15.04 11.72 13.89
CA LEU A 6 -13.96 10.86 14.37
C LEU A 6 -14.47 9.50 14.86
N THR A 7 -15.65 9.45 15.48
CA THR A 7 -16.31 8.18 15.84
C THR A 7 -16.69 7.39 14.59
N ALA A 8 -17.24 8.06 13.57
CA ALA A 8 -17.56 7.41 12.29
C ALA A 8 -16.31 6.83 11.60
N VAL A 9 -15.16 7.51 11.70
CA VAL A 9 -13.88 7.00 11.20
C VAL A 9 -13.44 5.74 11.96
N GLN A 10 -13.55 5.73 13.30
CA GLN A 10 -13.24 4.55 14.12
C GLN A 10 -14.13 3.36 13.75
N ASP A 11 -15.43 3.59 13.62
CA ASP A 11 -16.41 2.55 13.30
C ASP A 11 -16.12 1.94 11.92
N LEU A 12 -15.87 2.78 10.90
CA LEU A 12 -15.55 2.30 9.56
C LEU A 12 -14.20 1.57 9.50
N GLN A 13 -13.18 2.03 10.24
CA GLN A 13 -11.93 1.28 10.38
C GLN A 13 -12.14 -0.09 11.04
N GLY A 14 -13.01 -0.15 12.04
CA GLY A 14 -13.40 -1.40 12.70
C GLY A 14 -14.08 -2.36 11.74
N VAL A 15 -15.06 -1.88 10.95
CA VAL A 15 -15.77 -2.67 9.94
C VAL A 15 -14.80 -3.22 8.89
N VAL A 16 -13.94 -2.39 8.31
CA VAL A 16 -12.96 -2.85 7.30
C VAL A 16 -12.01 -3.88 7.91
N THR A 17 -11.55 -3.68 9.14
CA THR A 17 -10.65 -4.64 9.80
C THR A 17 -11.33 -5.98 10.11
N ALA A 18 -12.62 -5.95 10.46
CA ALA A 18 -13.39 -7.16 10.75
C ALA A 18 -13.74 -7.95 9.48
N LEU A 19 -14.08 -7.26 8.39
CA LEU A 19 -14.44 -7.89 7.10
C LEU A 19 -13.24 -8.27 6.24
N ALA A 20 -12.06 -7.73 6.54
CA ALA A 20 -10.84 -7.96 5.78
C ALA A 20 -9.61 -8.10 6.71
N PRO A 21 -9.53 -9.19 7.49
CA PRO A 21 -8.43 -9.40 8.43
C PRO A 21 -7.08 -9.67 7.74
N THR A 22 -7.10 -10.27 6.54
CA THR A 22 -5.92 -10.71 5.80
C THR A 22 -5.50 -9.67 4.77
N ILE A 23 -6.33 -9.48 3.74
CA ILE A 23 -6.09 -8.54 2.64
C ILE A 23 -7.16 -7.47 2.73
N ARG A 24 -6.75 -6.22 2.97
CA ARG A 24 -7.67 -5.11 3.18
C ARG A 24 -7.43 -3.98 2.19
N PRO A 25 -8.51 -3.34 1.70
CA PRO A 25 -8.39 -2.09 0.97
C PRO A 25 -7.82 -1.02 1.89
N GLN A 26 -6.76 -0.36 1.44
CA GLN A 26 -6.15 0.72 2.18
C GLN A 26 -6.70 2.07 1.77
N VAL A 27 -7.01 2.83 2.81
CA VAL A 27 -7.51 4.17 2.68
C VAL A 27 -6.40 5.18 2.98
N LEU A 28 -5.95 5.90 1.95
CA LEU A 28 -5.02 7.02 2.08
C LEU A 28 -5.73 8.38 1.94
N PRO A 29 -5.20 9.45 2.58
CA PRO A 29 -5.64 10.82 2.34
C PRO A 29 -5.36 11.26 0.88
N LYS A 30 -5.97 12.38 0.46
CA LYS A 30 -5.94 12.86 -0.94
C LYS A 30 -4.51 12.97 -1.51
N GLY A 31 -4.38 12.68 -2.80
CA GLY A 31 -3.22 13.06 -3.62
C GLY A 31 -1.98 12.20 -3.45
N VAL A 32 -2.13 11.01 -2.87
CA VAL A 32 -1.00 10.10 -2.69
C VAL A 32 -1.17 8.88 -3.59
N THR A 33 -0.16 8.60 -4.41
CA THR A 33 -0.01 7.31 -5.09
C THR A 33 0.18 6.21 -4.06
N TYR A 34 -0.38 5.04 -4.32
CA TYR A 34 -0.14 3.87 -3.51
C TYR A 34 1.27 3.34 -3.80
N GLY A 35 1.95 2.81 -2.78
CA GLY A 35 3.30 2.24 -2.93
C GLY A 35 4.48 3.14 -2.54
N LEU A 36 5.66 2.84 -3.09
CA LEU A 36 6.95 3.43 -2.70
C LEU A 36 6.97 4.96 -2.82
N ASP A 37 6.29 5.50 -3.82
CA ASP A 37 6.21 6.94 -4.10
C ASP A 37 5.65 7.76 -2.93
N LEU A 38 4.70 7.22 -2.17
CA LEU A 38 4.25 7.84 -0.94
C LEU A 38 5.41 8.06 0.03
N PHE A 39 6.26 7.05 0.24
CA PHE A 39 7.40 7.22 1.13
C PHE A 39 8.45 8.18 0.57
N LEU A 40 8.72 8.13 -0.74
CA LEU A 40 9.65 9.05 -1.39
C LEU A 40 9.18 10.52 -1.26
N SER A 41 7.87 10.75 -1.31
CA SER A 41 7.27 12.07 -1.09
C SER A 41 7.42 12.56 0.35
N LEU A 42 7.50 11.65 1.33
CA LEU A 42 7.67 11.97 2.75
C LEU A 42 9.13 12.17 3.17
N CYS A 43 10.09 11.66 2.38
CA CYS A 43 11.51 11.88 2.62
C CYS A 43 11.88 13.36 2.43
N LYS A 44 12.62 13.91 3.39
CA LYS A 44 13.01 15.33 3.37
C LYS A 44 14.26 15.60 2.53
N THR A 45 15.13 14.60 2.38
CA THR A 45 16.41 14.74 1.66
C THR A 45 16.58 13.61 0.64
N GLU A 46 17.38 13.85 -0.39
CA GLU A 46 17.65 12.88 -1.44
C GLU A 46 18.42 11.66 -0.91
N GLU A 47 19.36 11.85 0.01
CA GLU A 47 20.06 10.74 0.69
C GLU A 47 19.10 9.80 1.43
N GLN A 48 18.02 10.34 2.01
CA GLN A 48 16.99 9.54 2.66
C GLN A 48 16.14 8.76 1.66
N ARG A 49 15.89 9.32 0.48
CA ARG A 49 15.21 8.63 -0.62
C ARG A 49 16.05 7.47 -1.13
N GLN A 50 17.31 7.72 -1.48
CA GLN A 50 18.23 6.68 -1.96
C GLN A 50 18.33 5.50 -0.98
N THR A 51 18.52 5.80 0.31
CA THR A 51 18.64 4.78 1.36
C THR A 51 17.34 3.98 1.53
N LEU A 52 16.19 4.65 1.41
CA LEU A 52 14.89 3.99 1.50
C LEU A 52 14.67 3.04 0.31
N VAL A 53 15.01 3.50 -0.90
CA VAL A 53 14.92 2.69 -2.12
C VAL A 53 15.78 1.43 -1.97
N GLU A 54 17.06 1.59 -1.60
CA GLU A 54 17.98 0.47 -1.36
C GLU A 54 17.43 -0.54 -0.34
N LEU A 55 16.83 -0.04 0.75
CA LEU A 55 16.24 -0.88 1.79
C LEU A 55 15.00 -1.64 1.32
N VAL A 56 14.15 -0.99 0.55
CA VAL A 56 12.95 -1.63 0.00
C VAL A 56 13.39 -2.76 -0.93
N TYR A 57 14.32 -2.51 -1.85
CA TYR A 57 14.90 -3.55 -2.71
C TYR A 57 15.57 -4.68 -1.91
N GLN A 58 16.31 -4.39 -0.84
CA GLN A 58 16.91 -5.42 0.02
C GLN A 58 15.87 -6.28 0.75
N SER A 59 14.72 -5.70 1.08
CA SER A 59 13.61 -6.38 1.75
C SER A 59 12.71 -7.18 0.80
N GLN A 60 12.96 -7.11 -0.51
CA GLN A 60 12.23 -7.89 -1.50
C GLN A 60 12.42 -9.39 -1.24
N PRO A 61 11.35 -10.20 -1.27
CA PRO A 61 11.45 -11.65 -1.16
C PRO A 61 12.41 -12.20 -2.24
N ILE A 62 13.16 -13.25 -1.89
CA ILE A 62 14.26 -13.79 -2.72
C ILE A 62 13.76 -14.20 -4.11
N ASP A 63 12.53 -14.70 -4.21
CA ASP A 63 11.87 -15.08 -5.47
C ASP A 63 11.61 -13.87 -6.40
N GLY A 64 11.61 -12.64 -5.88
CA GLY A 64 11.44 -11.41 -6.66
C GLY A 64 12.73 -10.70 -7.08
N ARG A 65 13.92 -11.11 -6.59
CA ARG A 65 15.17 -10.37 -6.83
C ARG A 65 15.75 -10.56 -8.23
N ASP A 66 15.45 -11.68 -8.89
CA ASP A 66 16.13 -12.06 -10.14
C ASP A 66 15.56 -11.40 -11.41
N ARG A 67 14.44 -10.66 -11.33
CA ARG A 67 13.76 -10.16 -12.55
C ARG A 67 13.58 -8.64 -12.64
N THR A 68 13.87 -7.88 -11.59
CA THR A 68 13.71 -6.41 -11.59
C THR A 68 14.81 -5.65 -12.35
N LEU A 69 15.81 -6.35 -12.93
CA LEU A 69 16.91 -5.75 -13.69
C LEU A 69 16.62 -5.57 -15.19
N SER A 70 15.43 -5.94 -15.66
CA SER A 70 15.08 -5.89 -17.09
C SER A 70 13.96 -4.90 -17.41
N THR A 71 14.03 -3.67 -16.91
CA THR A 71 13.38 -2.53 -17.60
C THR A 71 13.89 -1.21 -17.06
N THR A 72 14.99 -0.72 -17.63
CA THR A 72 15.27 0.71 -17.65
C THR A 72 15.77 1.04 -19.05
N HIS A 73 15.01 1.91 -19.72
CA HIS A 73 15.17 2.45 -21.08
C HIS A 73 14.73 1.55 -22.24
N GLN A 74 13.53 1.82 -22.77
CA GLN A 74 13.39 2.28 -24.15
C GLN A 74 12.00 2.91 -24.35
N GLU A 75 12.02 4.21 -24.66
CA GLU A 75 10.91 4.93 -25.27
C GLU A 75 10.71 4.43 -26.71
N ASP A 76 9.44 4.41 -27.12
CA ASP A 76 8.91 4.39 -28.49
C ASP A 76 9.30 3.23 -29.43
N GLU A 77 8.33 2.34 -29.72
CA GLU A 77 7.71 2.20 -31.05
C GLU A 77 6.75 0.98 -31.10
N GLU A 78 5.64 1.18 -31.82
CA GLU A 78 4.51 0.27 -32.04
C GLU A 78 4.92 -1.14 -32.49
N LYS A 79 4.33 -2.20 -31.87
CA LYS A 79 3.78 -3.37 -32.60
C LYS A 79 3.14 -4.47 -31.74
N THR A 80 1.89 -4.76 -32.10
CA THR A 80 1.19 -6.08 -32.17
C THR A 80 1.03 -6.95 -30.92
N ASP A 81 -0.24 -7.05 -30.51
CA ASP A 81 -0.99 -8.24 -30.07
C ASP A 81 -0.18 -9.54 -29.97
N GLN A 82 0.30 -9.85 -28.76
CA GLN A 82 0.45 -11.22 -28.28
C GLN A 82 0.10 -11.23 -26.79
N GLU A 83 -1.08 -11.78 -26.48
CA GLU A 83 -1.45 -12.26 -25.15
C GLU A 83 -0.47 -13.38 -24.77
N GLY A 84 0.68 -13.00 -24.26
CA GLY A 84 1.57 -13.88 -23.53
C GLY A 84 1.15 -13.88 -22.07
N GLU A 85 0.75 -15.04 -21.56
CA GLU A 85 0.75 -15.37 -20.14
C GLU A 85 2.17 -15.17 -19.59
N ASP A 86 2.57 -13.92 -19.35
CA ASP A 86 3.67 -13.62 -18.45
C ASP A 86 3.12 -13.76 -17.04
N ASP A 87 3.01 -15.01 -16.58
CA ASP A 87 2.85 -15.40 -15.18
C ASP A 87 4.13 -15.05 -14.38
N GLY A 88 4.75 -13.91 -14.69
CA GLY A 88 5.76 -13.27 -13.89
C GLY A 88 5.11 -12.86 -12.59
N GLU A 89 5.47 -13.53 -11.50
CA GLU A 89 5.02 -13.25 -10.15
C GLU A 89 5.53 -11.86 -9.73
N TYR A 90 4.84 -10.81 -10.19
CA TYR A 90 5.24 -9.42 -10.00
C TYR A 90 4.85 -8.98 -8.59
N TRP A 91 5.86 -8.54 -7.85
CA TRP A 91 5.71 -8.08 -6.48
C TRP A 91 5.84 -6.56 -6.44
N GLU A 92 4.87 -5.91 -5.82
CA GLU A 92 4.88 -4.46 -5.64
C GLU A 92 5.00 -4.11 -4.15
N PRO A 93 5.86 -3.13 -3.78
CA PRO A 93 5.98 -2.69 -2.40
C PRO A 93 4.79 -1.79 -2.03
N GLN A 94 3.89 -2.31 -1.21
CA GLN A 94 2.69 -1.62 -0.75
C GLN A 94 2.86 -1.06 0.66
N VAL A 95 2.27 0.11 0.90
CA VAL A 95 2.39 0.81 2.19
C VAL A 95 1.22 0.44 3.07
N ILE A 96 1.48 -0.10 4.27
CA ILE A 96 0.42 -0.35 5.25
C ILE A 96 0.39 0.74 6.31
N GLY A 97 -0.79 1.34 6.50
CA GLY A 97 -1.02 2.40 7.48
C GLY A 97 -2.44 2.40 8.03
N THR A 98 -2.62 3.07 9.17
CA THR A 98 -3.93 3.25 9.80
C THR A 98 -4.10 4.70 10.24
N PHE A 99 -5.33 5.20 10.20
CA PHE A 99 -5.63 6.48 10.81
C PHE A 99 -5.65 6.35 12.33
N ASP A 100 -4.84 7.17 13.00
CA ASP A 100 -4.83 7.34 14.45
C ASP A 100 -5.73 8.52 14.79
N VAL A 101 -6.90 8.18 15.35
CA VAL A 101 -7.98 9.12 15.64
C VAL A 101 -7.59 10.06 16.79
N ALA A 102 -6.89 9.56 17.80
CA ALA A 102 -6.47 10.35 18.95
C ALA A 102 -5.48 11.45 18.52
N ASN A 103 -4.55 11.11 17.63
CA ASN A 103 -3.55 12.04 17.12
C ASN A 103 -3.96 12.76 15.84
N ARG A 104 -5.13 12.43 15.26
CA ARG A 104 -5.66 12.95 13.99
C ARG A 104 -4.66 12.82 12.83
N VAL A 105 -3.98 11.69 12.78
CA VAL A 105 -2.83 11.48 11.90
C VAL A 105 -2.94 10.14 11.21
N PHE A 106 -2.59 10.07 9.93
CA PHE A 106 -2.39 8.78 9.27
C PHE A 106 -1.01 8.24 9.62
N ALA A 107 -0.96 7.12 10.34
CA ALA A 107 0.26 6.49 10.83
C ALA A 107 0.71 5.36 9.89
N LEU A 108 1.84 5.56 9.20
CA LEU A 108 2.47 4.51 8.39
C LEU A 108 3.09 3.46 9.31
N GLN A 109 2.74 2.19 9.12
CA GLN A 109 3.12 1.08 9.98
C GLN A 109 4.26 0.25 9.41
N LYS A 110 4.16 -0.18 8.14
CA LYS A 110 5.15 -1.03 7.47
C LYS A 110 5.03 -0.93 5.95
N VAL A 111 6.08 -1.36 5.24
CA VAL A 111 6.02 -1.74 3.82
C VAL A 111 5.77 -3.24 3.75
N GLN A 112 4.94 -3.68 2.83
CA GLN A 112 4.69 -5.09 2.56
C GLN A 112 4.71 -5.31 1.05
N TRP A 113 5.53 -6.26 0.60
CA TRP A 113 5.48 -6.75 -0.76
C TRP A 113 4.20 -7.54 -0.95
N MET A 114 3.45 -7.19 -1.98
CA MET A 114 2.17 -7.80 -2.34
C MET A 114 2.24 -8.26 -3.79
N HIS A 115 1.65 -9.41 -4.10
CA HIS A 115 1.40 -9.79 -5.48
C HIS A 115 0.43 -8.80 -6.14
N GLU A 116 0.44 -8.72 -7.46
CA GLU A 116 -0.44 -7.84 -8.22
C GLU A 116 -1.92 -7.92 -7.77
N ARG A 117 -2.47 -9.12 -7.56
CA ARG A 117 -3.88 -9.28 -7.14
C ARG A 117 -4.14 -8.71 -5.74
N ASP A 118 -3.20 -8.89 -4.82
CA ASP A 118 -3.26 -8.33 -3.47
C ASP A 118 -3.11 -6.81 -3.50
N ALA A 119 -2.19 -6.32 -4.33
CA ALA A 119 -1.92 -4.91 -4.55
C ALA A 119 -3.16 -4.21 -5.12
N VAL A 120 -3.82 -4.78 -6.13
CA VAL A 120 -5.07 -4.24 -6.69
C VAL A 120 -6.15 -4.11 -5.60
N VAL A 121 -6.36 -5.13 -4.77
CA VAL A 121 -7.32 -5.07 -3.66
C VAL A 121 -6.93 -4.01 -2.63
N HIS A 122 -5.63 -3.89 -2.35
CA HIS A 122 -5.08 -2.92 -1.42
C HIS A 122 -5.25 -1.48 -1.92
N GLU A 123 -5.08 -1.26 -3.22
CA GLU A 123 -5.22 0.01 -3.90
C GLU A 123 -6.67 0.26 -4.31
N LEU A 124 -7.46 0.78 -3.37
CA LEU A 124 -8.90 1.00 -3.59
C LEU A 124 -9.22 1.78 -4.88
N ALA A 125 -8.40 2.75 -5.26
CA ALA A 125 -8.56 3.50 -6.50
C ALA A 125 -8.38 2.62 -7.76
N ARG A 126 -7.28 1.85 -7.81
CA ARG A 126 -6.98 0.91 -8.90
C ARG A 126 -8.06 -0.17 -9.01
N PHE A 127 -8.58 -0.66 -7.88
CA PHE A 127 -9.71 -1.60 -7.90
C PHE A 127 -10.99 -0.98 -8.47
N MET A 128 -11.31 0.28 -8.13
CA MET A 128 -12.48 0.97 -8.70
C MET A 128 -12.32 1.21 -10.20
N GLU A 129 -11.12 1.53 -10.67
CA GLU A 129 -10.80 1.67 -12.10
C GLU A 129 -10.98 0.32 -12.82
N LEU A 130 -10.43 -0.76 -12.26
CA LEU A 130 -10.59 -2.11 -12.81
C LEU A 130 -12.07 -2.53 -12.93
N GLN A 131 -12.91 -2.18 -11.96
CA GLN A 131 -14.35 -2.44 -12.02
C GLN A 131 -15.04 -1.75 -13.21
N LEU A 132 -14.55 -0.57 -13.61
CA LEU A 132 -15.07 0.20 -14.74
C LEU A 132 -14.50 -0.28 -16.08
N GLU A 133 -13.21 -0.62 -16.12
CA GLU A 133 -12.50 -1.05 -17.32
C GLU A 133 -12.85 -2.49 -17.72
N ASN A 134 -12.80 -3.42 -16.76
CA ASN A 134 -13.02 -4.85 -17.03
C ASN A 134 -13.78 -5.53 -15.86
N PRO A 135 -15.12 -5.56 -15.92
CA PRO A 135 -15.93 -6.12 -14.84
C PRO A 135 -15.69 -7.62 -14.62
N LEU A 136 -15.32 -8.37 -15.67
CA LEU A 136 -15.07 -9.82 -15.56
C LEU A 136 -13.79 -10.10 -14.76
N VAL A 137 -12.72 -9.36 -15.02
CA VAL A 137 -11.47 -9.48 -14.25
C VAL A 137 -11.69 -9.00 -12.81
N SER A 138 -12.43 -7.91 -12.65
CA SER A 138 -12.77 -7.36 -11.34
C SER A 138 -13.52 -8.37 -10.46
N GLN A 139 -14.40 -9.20 -11.05
CA GLN A 139 -15.13 -10.25 -10.34
C GLN A 139 -14.18 -11.33 -9.82
N LYS A 140 -13.17 -11.72 -10.61
CA LYS A 140 -12.13 -12.66 -10.17
C LYS A 140 -11.33 -12.10 -8.99
N VAL A 141 -11.04 -10.81 -9.01
CA VAL A 141 -10.36 -10.11 -7.89
C VAL A 141 -11.23 -10.10 -6.63
N VAL A 142 -12.55 -9.90 -6.76
CA VAL A 142 -13.49 -9.99 -5.63
C VAL A 142 -13.55 -11.40 -5.05
N GLN A 143 -13.63 -12.42 -5.90
CA GLN A 143 -13.62 -13.82 -5.47
C GLN A 143 -12.32 -14.17 -4.74
N TYR A 144 -11.18 -13.70 -5.27
CA TYR A 144 -9.89 -13.85 -4.62
C TYR A 144 -9.85 -13.14 -3.25
N PHE A 145 -10.33 -11.89 -3.17
CA PHE A 145 -10.43 -11.15 -1.92
C PHE A 145 -11.26 -11.89 -0.86
N LEU A 146 -12.41 -12.45 -1.26
CA LEU A 146 -13.28 -13.21 -0.36
C LEU A 146 -12.56 -14.46 0.15
N HIS A 147 -11.97 -15.24 -0.76
CA HIS A 147 -11.22 -16.44 -0.42
C HIS A 147 -10.04 -16.15 0.51
N ALA A 148 -9.23 -15.13 0.22
CA ALA A 148 -8.06 -14.75 1.03
C ALA A 148 -8.43 -14.28 2.45
N ASN A 149 -9.65 -13.77 2.64
CA ASN A 149 -10.18 -13.37 3.94
C ASN A 149 -11.05 -14.45 4.61
N GLY A 150 -11.14 -15.65 4.03
CA GLY A 150 -11.82 -16.81 4.62
C GLY A 150 -13.34 -16.87 4.38
N TYR A 151 -13.84 -16.12 3.40
CA TYR A 151 -15.25 -16.13 2.97
C TYR A 151 -15.46 -17.02 1.75
N ALA A 152 -16.72 -17.38 1.48
CA ALA A 152 -17.07 -18.08 0.26
C ALA A 152 -16.97 -17.13 -0.95
N ALA A 153 -16.62 -17.66 -2.13
CA ALA A 153 -16.39 -16.85 -3.33
C ALA A 153 -17.66 -16.12 -3.83
N ASP A 154 -18.83 -16.59 -3.42
CA ASP A 154 -20.16 -16.06 -3.72
C ASP A 154 -20.71 -15.09 -2.65
N ASP A 155 -19.96 -14.83 -1.57
CA ASP A 155 -20.30 -13.86 -0.52
C ASP A 155 -20.11 -12.39 -0.99
N VAL A 156 -20.66 -12.04 -2.15
CA VAL A 156 -20.52 -10.72 -2.79
C VAL A 156 -20.97 -9.59 -1.86
N MET A 157 -21.97 -9.83 -1.01
CA MET A 157 -22.45 -8.85 -0.04
C MET A 157 -21.39 -8.48 1.02
N VAL A 158 -20.51 -9.41 1.39
CA VAL A 158 -19.40 -9.15 2.32
C VAL A 158 -18.38 -8.23 1.66
N ALA A 159 -17.99 -8.55 0.42
CA ALA A 159 -17.09 -7.71 -0.37
C ALA A 159 -17.67 -6.30 -0.56
N GLN A 160 -18.94 -6.20 -0.99
CA GLN A 160 -19.59 -4.91 -1.20
C GLN A 160 -19.61 -4.07 0.08
N ARG A 161 -19.93 -4.66 1.24
CA ARG A 161 -19.89 -3.96 2.53
C ARG A 161 -18.49 -3.48 2.88
N CYS A 162 -17.46 -4.32 2.67
CA CYS A 162 -16.08 -3.97 2.94
C CYS A 162 -15.60 -2.80 2.07
N PHE A 163 -15.75 -2.90 0.75
CA PHE A 163 -15.34 -1.85 -0.18
C PHE A 163 -16.14 -0.57 0.00
N SER A 164 -17.44 -0.66 0.31
CA SER A 164 -18.26 0.52 0.62
C SER A 164 -17.79 1.22 1.90
N ALA A 165 -17.44 0.45 2.95
CA ALA A 165 -16.90 1.00 4.18
C ALA A 165 -15.53 1.66 3.95
N ALA A 166 -14.67 1.03 3.15
CA ALA A 166 -13.36 1.58 2.79
C ALA A 166 -13.50 2.88 1.98
N PHE A 167 -14.43 2.92 1.01
CA PHE A 167 -14.72 4.13 0.25
C PHE A 167 -15.25 5.26 1.15
N ALA A 168 -16.23 4.96 2.01
CA ALA A 168 -16.76 5.94 2.95
C ALA A 168 -15.68 6.49 3.88
N LEU A 169 -14.81 5.61 4.40
CA LEU A 169 -13.65 5.98 5.21
C LEU A 169 -12.72 6.91 4.41
N GLN A 170 -12.47 6.61 3.13
CA GLN A 170 -11.66 7.46 2.26
C GLN A 170 -12.26 8.84 2.10
N THR A 171 -13.56 8.91 1.82
CA THR A 171 -14.27 10.18 1.68
C THR A 171 -14.18 11.01 2.96
N LEU A 172 -14.43 10.41 4.13
CA LEU A 172 -14.34 11.12 5.41
C LEU A 172 -12.94 11.66 5.70
N LEU A 173 -11.91 10.84 5.49
CA LEU A 173 -10.51 11.24 5.70
C LEU A 173 -10.11 12.36 4.71
N ARG A 174 -10.59 12.30 3.47
CA ARG A 174 -10.36 13.32 2.44
C ARG A 174 -11.10 14.64 2.68
N LEU A 175 -12.26 14.60 3.34
CA LEU A 175 -13.04 15.78 3.71
C LEU A 175 -12.46 16.45 4.97
N SER A 176 -11.80 15.69 5.83
CA SER A 176 -11.15 16.22 7.02
C SER A 176 -9.96 17.12 6.62
N ARG A 177 -10.11 18.45 6.78
CA ARG A 177 -9.04 19.45 6.52
C ARG A 177 -7.83 19.35 7.46
N LEU A 178 -7.82 18.36 8.35
CA LEU A 178 -6.89 18.25 9.48
C LEU A 178 -5.92 17.09 9.36
N LEU A 179 -5.96 16.34 8.25
CA LEU A 179 -5.21 15.10 8.15
C LEU A 179 -3.73 15.38 7.86
N ARG A 180 -2.90 15.19 8.87
CA ARG A 180 -1.44 15.17 8.74
C ARG A 180 -0.99 13.71 8.59
N ILE A 181 -0.14 13.43 7.62
CA ILE A 181 0.52 12.13 7.51
C ILE A 181 1.72 12.14 8.48
N ARG A 182 1.88 11.09 9.29
CA ARG A 182 3.12 10.86 10.06
C ARG A 182 3.57 9.42 9.89
N MET A 183 4.87 9.23 9.93
CA MET A 183 5.44 7.89 10.03
C MET A 183 5.41 7.44 11.50
N SER A 184 5.02 6.18 11.75
CA SER A 184 5.02 5.62 13.11
C SER A 184 6.42 5.60 13.70
N GLN A 185 6.55 5.77 15.02
CA GLN A 185 7.84 5.60 15.71
C GLN A 185 8.42 4.19 15.56
N ARG A 186 7.60 3.15 15.36
CA ARG A 186 8.08 1.79 15.09
C ARG A 186 8.67 1.68 13.68
N PHE A 187 8.05 2.37 12.73
CA PHE A 187 8.58 2.54 11.37
C PHE A 187 9.90 3.32 11.41
N LEU A 188 9.93 4.48 12.09
CA LEU A 188 11.18 5.20 12.33
C LEU A 188 12.21 4.37 13.09
N ARG A 189 11.88 3.54 14.07
CA ARG A 189 12.90 2.74 14.77
C ARG A 189 13.49 1.65 13.88
N ARG A 190 12.70 0.94 13.06
CA ARG A 190 13.25 -0.06 12.13
C ARG A 190 14.18 0.58 11.08
N TYR A 191 13.79 1.72 10.52
CA TYR A 191 14.58 2.39 9.48
C TYR A 191 15.67 3.32 10.05
N CYS A 192 15.42 4.03 11.16
CA CYS A 192 16.39 4.91 11.83
C CYS A 192 17.39 4.18 12.76
N CYS A 193 17.05 3.05 13.40
CA CYS A 193 18.11 2.23 14.03
C CYS A 193 19.11 1.77 12.97
N TRP A 194 18.65 1.53 11.74
CA TRP A 194 19.52 1.15 10.63
C TRP A 194 20.32 2.35 10.08
N LEU A 195 19.72 3.54 9.92
CA LEU A 195 20.46 4.78 9.63
C LEU A 195 21.51 5.13 10.72
N LEU A 196 21.21 4.84 11.98
CA LEU A 196 22.16 4.99 13.09
C LEU A 196 23.27 3.93 13.07
N LEU A 197 22.98 2.71 12.62
CA LEU A 197 23.99 1.66 12.35
C LEU A 197 24.90 2.04 11.17
N LEU A 198 24.35 2.60 10.09
CA LEU A 198 25.11 3.11 8.94
C LEU A 198 26.00 4.33 9.28
N ARG A 199 25.53 5.22 10.17
CA ARG A 199 26.39 6.28 10.72
C ARG A 199 27.50 5.74 11.63
N ARG A 200 27.30 4.57 12.25
CA ARG A 200 28.32 3.89 13.05
C ARG A 200 29.35 3.16 12.18
N THR A 201 28.97 2.62 11.02
CA THR A 201 29.91 1.98 10.09
C THR A 201 30.75 2.98 9.29
N ARG A 202 30.22 4.17 8.94
CA ARG A 202 31.03 5.25 8.33
C ARG A 202 32.06 5.89 9.27
N LYS A 203 31.97 5.67 10.60
CA LYS A 203 33.00 6.10 11.56
C LYS A 203 34.20 5.14 11.67
N TRP A 204 34.16 3.98 11.01
CA TRP A 204 35.28 3.02 10.99
C TRP A 204 36.15 3.07 9.74
N GLN A 205 35.88 3.97 8.78
CA GLN A 205 36.74 4.22 7.61
C GLN A 205 37.61 5.48 7.74
N ARG A 206 37.90 5.95 8.96
CA ARG A 206 38.91 6.99 9.22
C ARG A 206 39.92 6.59 10.29
N LEU A 207 40.35 5.35 10.23
CA LEU A 207 41.52 4.81 10.92
C LEU A 207 41.93 3.62 10.06
N TRP A 208 42.79 3.89 9.07
CA TRP A 208 43.68 3.05 8.27
C TRP A 208 43.91 3.79 6.95
#